data_AF-A0A955EFN6-F1
#
_entry.id   AF-A0A955EFN6-F1
#
_cell.length_a   1.000
_cell.length_b   1.000
_cell.length_c   1.000
_cell.angle_alpha   90.00
_cell.angle_beta   90.00
_cell.angle_gamma   90.00
#
_symmetry.space_group_name_H-M   'P 1'
#
loop_
_entity.id
_entity.type
_entity.pdbx_description
1 polymer ?
#
loop_
_entity_poly.entity_id
_entity_poly.type
_entity_poly.pdbx_seq_one_letter_code
_entity_poly.pdbx_strand_id
1 'polypeptide(L)'
;MWPSTRFDRQEHVKYRERDFEPYYVQPGLNLDAAEIRRVRRHADLALRESHPWRYRSMAVALTLIAGAATCTGVSTIMVMATAMGGDLRPSGALGMLAIVITAFVHVIRARSRRRRRIRIALRACGHAVCERCGYVMTGLPDHTPCPECGHESETPVITDRRTLVREDVTLDQV
;
A
#
# COMPACT_ATOMS: atom_id res chain seq x y z
N MET A 1 36.75 -2.88 -20.75
CA MET A 1 36.66 -1.44 -21.10
C MET A 1 35.19 -1.14 -21.33
N TRP A 2 34.49 -0.63 -20.31
CA TRP A 2 33.05 -0.35 -20.32
C TRP A 2 32.85 1.18 -20.23
N PRO A 3 31.96 1.80 -21.01
CA PRO A 3 31.80 3.25 -21.00
C PRO A 3 31.01 3.68 -19.76
N SER A 4 31.61 4.55 -18.96
CA SER A 4 30.98 5.22 -17.82
C SER A 4 30.04 6.32 -18.32
N THR A 5 28.74 6.04 -18.41
CA THR A 5 27.73 7.08 -18.64
C THR A 5 27.50 7.85 -17.34
N ARG A 6 28.05 9.07 -17.29
CA ARG A 6 27.68 10.12 -16.33
C ARG A 6 26.18 10.38 -16.45
N PHE A 7 25.45 10.05 -15.39
CA PHE A 7 24.11 10.57 -15.15
C PHE A 7 24.28 12.02 -14.70
N ASP A 8 24.12 12.97 -15.63
CA ASP A 8 24.03 14.39 -15.31
C ASP A 8 22.75 14.62 -14.49
N ARG A 9 22.98 14.92 -13.22
CA ARG A 9 21.98 15.14 -12.19
C ARG A 9 21.82 16.65 -12.06
N GLN A 10 20.90 17.26 -12.82
CA GLN A 10 20.22 18.54 -12.48
C GLN A 10 19.36 19.08 -13.64
N GLU A 11 18.33 18.34 -14.07
CA GLU A 11 17.16 19.02 -14.65
C GLU A 11 16.21 19.37 -13.51
N HIS A 12 16.34 20.61 -13.04
CA HIS A 12 15.34 21.28 -12.23
C HIS A 12 14.04 21.37 -13.03
N VAL A 13 13.19 20.36 -12.91
CA VAL A 13 11.77 20.48 -13.25
C VAL A 13 11.19 21.56 -12.34
N LYS A 14 11.07 22.79 -12.86
CA LYS A 14 10.26 23.85 -12.28
C LYS A 14 8.82 23.33 -12.26
N TYR A 15 8.44 22.64 -11.19
CA TYR A 15 7.04 22.37 -10.88
C TYR A 15 6.37 23.74 -10.70
N ARG A 16 5.62 24.14 -11.73
CA ARG A 16 4.81 25.34 -11.73
C ARG A 16 3.66 25.09 -10.75
N GLU A 17 3.67 25.75 -9.60
CA GLU A 17 2.62 25.68 -8.56
C GLU A 17 1.21 26.11 -9.04
N ARG A 18 0.98 26.34 -10.34
CA ARG A 18 -0.24 26.97 -10.86
C ARG A 18 -1.37 26.03 -11.25
N ASP A 19 -1.16 24.72 -11.33
CA ASP A 19 -2.21 23.81 -11.83
C ASP A 19 -2.67 22.76 -10.81
N PHE A 20 -2.36 22.95 -9.51
CA PHE A 20 -3.05 22.21 -8.46
C PHE A 20 -4.41 22.88 -8.18
N GLU A 21 -5.36 22.66 -9.09
CA GLU A 21 -6.77 22.89 -8.79
C GLU A 21 -7.10 22.17 -7.46
N PRO A 22 -7.67 22.88 -6.47
CA PRO A 22 -7.94 22.30 -5.16
C PRO A 22 -8.83 21.09 -5.35
N TYR A 23 -8.33 19.91 -4.96
CA TYR A 23 -9.13 18.69 -4.84
C TYR A 23 -10.40 19.03 -4.06
N TYR A 24 -11.53 19.11 -4.76
CA TYR A 24 -12.82 19.42 -4.16
C TYR A 24 -13.19 18.25 -3.23
N VAL A 25 -13.18 18.55 -1.94
CA VAL A 25 -13.79 17.75 -0.87
C VAL A 25 -15.20 17.38 -1.32
N GLN A 26 -15.59 16.11 -1.13
CA GLN A 26 -16.92 15.64 -1.55
C GLN A 26 -18.02 16.59 -1.05
N PRO A 27 -18.97 17.02 -1.91
CA PRO A 27 -20.11 17.81 -1.47
C PRO A 27 -20.89 17.01 -0.42
N GLY A 28 -21.00 17.53 0.80
CA GLY A 28 -21.64 16.87 1.94
C GLY A 28 -20.76 16.67 3.17
N LEU A 29 -19.43 16.74 3.03
CA LEU A 29 -18.55 16.92 4.19
C LEU A 29 -18.24 18.41 4.34
N ASN A 30 -19.00 19.10 5.18
CA ASN A 30 -18.67 20.46 5.65
C ASN A 30 -17.46 20.40 6.59
N LEU A 31 -16.28 20.10 6.03
CA LEU A 31 -15.02 20.24 6.74
C LEU A 31 -14.58 21.69 6.67
N ASP A 32 -14.36 22.30 7.83
CA ASP A 32 -13.75 23.63 7.92
C ASP A 32 -12.34 23.61 7.28
N ALA A 33 -11.91 24.74 6.70
CA ALA A 33 -10.59 24.91 6.12
C ALA A 33 -9.43 24.49 7.05
N ALA A 34 -9.57 24.62 8.37
CA ALA A 34 -8.62 24.11 9.36
C ALA A 34 -8.62 22.57 9.43
N GLU A 35 -9.78 21.94 9.28
CA GLU A 35 -9.93 20.49 9.27
C GLU A 35 -9.37 19.88 7.98
N ILE A 36 -9.59 20.52 6.83
CA ILE A 36 -8.95 20.16 5.56
C ILE A 36 -7.42 20.26 5.70
N ARG A 37 -6.90 21.33 6.31
CA ARG A 37 -5.45 21.48 6.58
C ARG A 37 -4.90 20.44 7.54
N ARG A 38 -5.71 19.98 8.51
CA ARG A 38 -5.33 18.93 9.46
C ARG A 38 -5.27 17.57 8.76
N VAL A 39 -6.29 17.23 7.96
CA VAL A 39 -6.33 16.01 7.14
C VAL A 39 -5.18 16.00 6.13
N ARG A 40 -4.92 17.12 5.44
CA ARG A 40 -3.83 17.23 4.47
C ARG A 40 -2.45 17.05 5.13
N ARG A 41 -2.21 17.67 6.30
CA ARG A 41 -0.98 17.43 7.07
C ARG A 41 -0.82 15.97 7.48
N HIS A 42 -1.89 15.31 7.92
CA HIS A 42 -1.83 13.88 8.25
C HIS A 42 -1.62 13.00 7.02
N ALA A 43 -2.22 13.34 5.87
CA ALA A 43 -2.02 12.65 4.62
C ALA A 43 -0.58 12.81 4.10
N ASP A 44 -0.01 14.02 4.15
CA ASP A 44 1.37 14.31 3.74
C ASP A 44 2.39 13.66 4.68
N LEU A 45 2.16 13.66 5.99
CA LEU A 45 3.01 12.94 6.95
C LEU A 45 2.92 11.43 6.70
N ALA A 46 1.71 10.90 6.50
CA ALA A 46 1.53 9.50 6.13
C ALA A 46 2.18 9.17 4.79
N LEU A 47 2.19 10.10 3.83
CA LEU A 47 2.81 9.94 2.51
C LEU A 47 4.35 10.00 2.59
N ARG A 48 4.91 10.94 3.35
CA ARG A 48 6.36 11.06 3.62
C ARG A 48 6.90 9.86 4.40
N GLU A 49 6.20 9.43 5.44
CA GLU A 49 6.49 8.17 6.12
C GLU A 49 6.23 6.96 5.21
N SER A 50 5.37 7.12 4.21
CA SER A 50 5.17 6.17 3.13
C SER A 50 6.05 6.39 1.89
N HIS A 51 7.35 6.63 2.10
CA HIS A 51 8.35 5.98 1.25
C HIS A 51 8.68 4.56 1.78
N PRO A 52 7.73 3.61 1.93
CA PRO A 52 7.99 2.38 2.63
C PRO A 52 8.51 1.32 1.67
N TRP A 53 8.73 1.60 0.37
CA TRP A 53 9.10 0.55 -0.59
C TRP A 53 10.46 -0.05 -0.26
N ARG A 54 11.41 0.76 0.23
CA ARG A 54 12.70 0.27 0.73
C ARG A 54 12.60 -0.37 2.12
N TYR A 55 11.83 0.22 3.04
CA TYR A 55 11.70 -0.32 4.40
C TYR A 55 10.74 -1.53 4.51
N ARG A 56 9.80 -1.71 3.57
CA ARG A 56 8.88 -2.87 3.54
C ARG A 56 9.52 -4.10 2.92
N SER A 57 10.33 -3.93 1.89
CA SER A 57 11.16 -5.04 1.41
C SER A 57 12.14 -5.46 2.50
N MET A 58 12.74 -4.51 3.24
CA MET A 58 13.54 -4.83 4.42
C MET A 58 12.73 -5.50 5.54
N ALA A 59 11.53 -5.02 5.89
CA ALA A 59 10.73 -5.64 6.95
C ALA A 59 10.26 -7.05 6.59
N VAL A 60 9.85 -7.27 5.33
CA VAL A 60 9.49 -8.61 4.84
C VAL A 60 10.73 -9.50 4.81
N ALA A 61 11.86 -9.01 4.30
CA ALA A 61 13.11 -9.74 4.29
C ALA A 61 13.57 -10.10 5.72
N LEU A 62 13.52 -9.17 6.66
CA LEU A 62 13.83 -9.42 8.07
C LEU A 62 12.89 -10.45 8.70
N THR A 63 11.60 -10.40 8.37
CA THR A 63 10.64 -11.39 8.85
C THR A 63 10.93 -12.78 8.27
N LEU A 64 11.30 -12.85 6.99
CA LEU A 64 11.70 -14.11 6.33
C LEU A 64 13.03 -14.65 6.89
N ILE A 65 14.02 -13.78 7.12
CA ILE A 65 15.31 -14.15 7.72
C ILE A 65 15.11 -14.64 9.15
N ALA A 66 14.31 -13.94 9.96
CA ALA A 66 13.97 -14.37 11.31
C ALA A 66 13.24 -15.72 11.29
N GLY A 67 12.27 -15.89 10.38
CA GLY A 67 11.58 -17.17 10.17
C GLY A 67 12.55 -18.30 9.81
N ALA A 68 13.42 -18.09 8.83
CA ALA A 68 14.43 -19.06 8.41
C ALA A 68 15.38 -19.43 9.56
N ALA A 69 15.87 -18.43 10.31
CA ALA A 69 16.72 -18.63 11.48
C ALA A 69 16.01 -19.47 12.57
N THR A 70 14.74 -19.19 12.83
CA THR A 70 13.95 -20.00 13.78
C THR A 70 13.75 -21.44 13.29
N CYS A 71 13.49 -21.65 11.99
CA CYS A 71 13.38 -23.00 11.43
C CYS A 71 14.70 -23.75 11.54
N THR A 72 15.83 -23.13 11.19
CA THR A 72 17.15 -23.77 11.31
C THR A 72 17.47 -24.12 12.76
N GLY A 73 17.17 -23.23 13.71
CA GLY A 73 17.40 -23.47 15.14
C GLY A 73 16.55 -24.61 15.69
N VAL A 74 15.29 -24.71 15.28
CA VAL A 74 14.41 -25.82 15.70
C VAL A 74 14.87 -27.14 15.09
N SER A 75 15.29 -27.15 13.82
CA SER A 75 15.82 -28.35 13.17
C SER A 75 17.10 -28.85 13.85
N THR A 76 18.04 -27.98 14.22
CA THR A 76 19.26 -28.40 14.94
C THR A 76 18.94 -28.94 16.33
N ILE A 77 18.02 -28.32 17.06
CA ILE A 77 17.58 -28.83 18.38
C ILE A 77 16.92 -30.21 18.23
N MET A 78 16.07 -30.42 17.22
CA MET A 78 15.45 -31.74 16.99
C MET A 78 16.50 -32.81 16.67
N VAL A 79 17.48 -32.52 15.81
CA VAL A 79 18.56 -33.45 15.46
C VAL A 79 19.42 -33.80 16.67
N MET A 80 19.74 -32.82 17.52
CA MET A 80 20.47 -33.09 18.76
C MET A 80 19.66 -33.96 19.72
N ALA A 81 18.36 -33.70 19.86
CA ALA A 81 17.52 -34.45 20.78
C ALA A 81 17.28 -35.90 20.33
N THR A 82 17.17 -36.18 19.03
CA THR A 82 17.18 -37.56 18.51
C THR A 82 18.53 -38.24 18.68
N ALA A 83 19.65 -37.52 18.48
CA ALA A 83 20.98 -38.07 18.69
C ALA A 83 21.23 -38.48 20.16
N MET A 84 20.57 -37.83 21.11
CA MET A 84 20.66 -38.15 22.55
C MET A 84 19.68 -39.25 23.00
N GLY A 85 18.97 -39.91 22.08
CA GLY A 85 18.03 -40.99 22.42
C GLY A 85 16.74 -40.52 23.07
N GLY A 86 16.40 -39.23 22.95
CA GLY A 86 15.12 -38.72 23.41
C GLY A 86 13.98 -39.17 22.48
N ASP A 87 12.99 -39.86 23.03
CA ASP A 87 11.72 -40.12 22.32
C ASP A 87 10.97 -38.80 22.12
N LEU A 88 11.24 -38.14 21.00
CA LEU A 88 10.46 -36.98 20.58
C LEU A 88 9.05 -37.43 20.22
N ARG A 89 8.13 -37.23 21.16
CA ARG A 89 6.71 -37.35 20.88
C ARG A 89 6.34 -36.37 19.77
N PRO A 90 5.66 -36.82 18.70
CA PRO A 90 5.32 -35.99 17.53
C PRO A 90 4.48 -34.76 17.87
N SER A 91 3.89 -34.70 19.06
CA SER A 91 3.15 -33.54 19.58
C SER A 91 3.98 -32.25 19.62
N GLY A 92 5.29 -32.31 19.87
CA GLY A 92 6.14 -31.12 19.93
C GLY A 92 6.28 -30.41 18.58
N ALA A 93 6.44 -31.18 17.49
CA ALA A 93 6.56 -30.66 16.13
C ALA A 93 5.26 -29.99 15.67
N LEU A 94 4.12 -30.59 15.98
CA LEU A 94 2.80 -30.05 15.65
C LEU A 94 2.53 -28.73 16.37
N GLY A 95 2.93 -28.60 17.64
CA GLY A 95 2.79 -27.36 18.40
C GLY A 95 3.57 -26.20 17.78
N MET A 96 4.81 -26.44 17.39
CA MET A 96 5.65 -25.41 16.75
C MET A 96 5.12 -24.98 15.39
N LEU A 97 4.67 -25.94 14.57
CA LEU A 97 4.06 -25.64 13.27
C LEU A 97 2.81 -24.75 13.43
N ALA A 98 1.96 -25.05 14.41
CA ALA A 98 0.76 -24.27 14.69
C ALA A 98 1.08 -22.81 15.07
N ILE A 99 2.14 -22.58 15.86
CA ILE A 99 2.57 -21.23 16.23
C ILE A 99 3.04 -20.44 15.00
N VAL A 100 3.85 -21.05 14.14
CA VAL A 100 4.37 -20.41 12.91
C VAL A 100 3.22 -20.03 11.96
N ILE A 101 2.29 -20.97 11.72
CA ILE A 101 1.11 -20.71 10.87
C ILE A 101 0.27 -19.56 11.46
N THR A 102 0.03 -19.58 12.77
CA THR A 102 -0.77 -18.56 13.45
C THR A 102 -0.12 -17.18 13.31
N ALA A 103 1.19 -17.07 13.57
CA ALA A 103 1.95 -15.82 13.42
C ALA A 103 1.86 -15.29 11.97
N PHE A 104 2.02 -16.17 10.98
CA PHE A 104 1.93 -15.81 9.56
C PHE A 104 0.53 -15.28 9.19
N VAL A 105 -0.53 -15.94 9.66
CA VAL A 105 -1.92 -15.49 9.46
C VAL A 105 -2.17 -14.12 10.08
N HIS A 106 -1.63 -13.84 11.27
CA HIS A 106 -1.73 -12.52 11.91
C HIS A 106 -1.02 -11.44 11.10
N VAL A 107 0.17 -11.71 10.56
CA VAL A 107 0.90 -10.78 9.68
C VAL A 107 0.09 -10.49 8.41
N ILE A 108 -0.47 -11.52 7.76
CA ILE A 108 -1.32 -11.36 6.58
C ILE A 108 -2.57 -10.52 6.92
N ARG A 109 -3.25 -10.82 8.03
CA ARG A 109 -4.44 -10.07 8.47
C ARG A 109 -4.13 -8.62 8.83
N ALA A 110 -3.02 -8.36 9.52
CA ALA A 110 -2.58 -7.00 9.84
C ALA A 110 -2.28 -6.22 8.55
N ARG A 111 -1.59 -6.86 7.60
CA ARG A 111 -1.27 -6.27 6.30
C ARG A 111 -2.53 -5.98 5.48
N SER A 112 -3.50 -6.91 5.46
CA SER A 112 -4.74 -6.73 4.72
C SER A 112 -5.61 -5.61 5.31
N ARG A 113 -5.72 -5.54 6.65
CA ARG A 113 -6.42 -4.46 7.36
C ARG A 113 -5.79 -3.10 7.08
N ARG A 114 -4.46 -2.99 7.15
CA ARG A 114 -3.74 -1.74 6.84
C ARG A 114 -3.98 -1.32 5.39
N ARG A 115 -3.90 -2.25 4.43
CA ARG A 115 -4.17 -1.97 3.01
C ARG A 115 -5.61 -1.50 2.78
N ARG A 116 -6.60 -2.07 3.48
CA ARG A 116 -7.99 -1.61 3.40
C ARG A 116 -8.14 -0.17 3.92
N ARG A 117 -7.55 0.15 5.07
CA ARG A 117 -7.60 1.52 5.65
C ARG A 117 -6.99 2.56 4.73
N ILE A 118 -5.82 2.27 4.15
CA ILE A 118 -5.14 3.16 3.21
C ILE A 118 -6.00 3.35 1.94
N ARG A 119 -6.59 2.28 1.41
CA ARG A 119 -7.49 2.39 0.25
C ARG A 119 -8.72 3.23 0.54
N ILE A 120 -9.36 3.05 1.69
CA ILE A 120 -10.51 3.86 2.10
C ILE A 120 -10.12 5.33 2.22
N ALA A 121 -8.98 5.62 2.87
CA ALA A 121 -8.50 6.99 3.02
C ALA A 121 -8.18 7.65 1.66
N LEU A 122 -7.49 6.94 0.76
CA LEU A 122 -7.18 7.45 -0.58
C LEU A 122 -8.43 7.69 -1.42
N ARG A 123 -9.41 6.79 -1.36
CA ARG A 123 -10.72 6.97 -2.01
C ARG A 123 -11.49 8.16 -1.43
N ALA A 124 -11.47 8.34 -0.12
CA ALA A 124 -12.09 9.49 0.54
C ALA A 124 -11.45 10.82 0.12
N CYS A 125 -10.16 10.82 -0.21
CA CYS A 125 -9.45 11.98 -0.79
C CYS A 125 -9.67 12.15 -2.31
N GLY A 126 -10.47 11.29 -2.96
CA GLY A 126 -10.73 11.36 -4.40
C GLY A 126 -9.63 10.79 -5.29
N HIS A 127 -8.70 10.01 -4.74
CA HIS A 127 -7.69 9.33 -5.55
C HIS A 127 -8.21 8.01 -6.11
N ALA A 128 -7.95 7.77 -7.41
CA ALA A 128 -8.11 6.47 -8.02
C ALA A 128 -7.03 5.52 -7.47
N VAL A 129 -7.43 4.35 -6.98
CA VAL A 129 -6.51 3.34 -6.41
C VAL A 129 -6.82 1.96 -6.94
N CYS A 130 -5.79 1.22 -7.34
CA CYS A 130 -5.91 -0.17 -7.77
C CYS A 130 -6.49 -1.03 -6.64
N GLU A 131 -7.54 -1.81 -6.94
CA GLU A 131 -8.23 -2.63 -5.94
C GLU A 131 -7.39 -3.82 -5.45
N ARG A 132 -6.47 -4.29 -6.28
CA ARG A 132 -5.63 -5.46 -6.00
C ARG A 132 -4.43 -5.09 -5.14
N CYS A 133 -3.65 -4.11 -5.56
CA CYS A 133 -2.39 -3.75 -4.89
C CYS A 133 -2.48 -2.48 -4.02
N GLY A 134 -3.43 -1.59 -4.27
CA GLY A 134 -3.57 -0.30 -3.60
C GLY A 134 -2.68 0.82 -4.15
N TYR A 135 -2.08 0.65 -5.32
CA TYR A 135 -1.31 1.68 -6.02
C TYR A 135 -2.22 2.85 -6.42
N VAL A 136 -1.72 4.08 -6.32
CA VAL A 136 -2.44 5.29 -6.71
C VAL A 136 -2.37 5.43 -8.23
N MET A 137 -3.51 5.34 -8.90
CA MET A 137 -3.64 5.42 -10.36
C MET A 137 -3.91 6.87 -10.84
N THR A 138 -3.97 7.83 -9.91
CA THR A 138 -4.19 9.25 -10.24
C THR A 138 -3.10 9.75 -11.20
N GLY A 139 -3.51 10.30 -12.34
CA GLY A 139 -2.61 10.85 -13.36
C GLY A 139 -2.07 9.84 -14.38
N LEU A 140 -2.45 8.57 -14.28
CA LEU A 140 -2.24 7.61 -15.36
C LEU A 140 -3.38 7.71 -16.38
N PRO A 141 -3.14 7.40 -17.67
CA PRO A 141 -4.20 7.33 -18.67
C PRO A 141 -5.26 6.30 -18.26
N ASP A 142 -6.51 6.60 -18.61
CA ASP A 142 -7.64 5.69 -18.39
C ASP A 142 -7.36 4.33 -19.02
N HIS A 143 -7.80 3.26 -18.34
CA HIS A 143 -7.63 1.85 -18.76
C HIS A 143 -6.19 1.33 -18.81
N THR A 144 -5.20 2.03 -18.23
CA THR A 144 -3.85 1.46 -18.13
C THR A 144 -3.75 0.37 -17.05
N PRO A 145 -3.12 -0.77 -17.35
CA PRO A 145 -2.89 -1.80 -16.33
C PRO A 145 -2.01 -1.25 -15.21
N CYS A 146 -2.31 -1.65 -13.98
CA CYS A 146 -1.57 -1.18 -12.83
C CYS A 146 -0.08 -1.55 -12.94
N PRO A 147 0.87 -0.59 -12.88
CA PRO A 147 2.29 -0.86 -13.11
C PRO A 147 2.92 -1.78 -12.07
N GLU A 148 2.29 -1.90 -10.89
CA GLU A 148 2.78 -2.74 -9.80
C GLU A 148 2.31 -4.20 -9.88
N CYS A 149 1.11 -4.46 -10.41
CA CYS A 149 0.49 -5.79 -10.33
C CYS A 149 -0.11 -6.29 -11.64
N GLY A 150 -0.04 -5.49 -12.71
CA GLY A 150 -0.59 -5.80 -14.03
C GLY A 150 -2.12 -5.91 -14.07
N HIS A 151 -2.82 -5.57 -12.99
CA HIS A 151 -4.28 -5.66 -12.96
C HIS A 151 -4.90 -4.54 -13.79
N GLU A 152 -5.69 -4.91 -14.78
CA GLU A 152 -6.53 -4.00 -15.56
C GLU A 152 -7.68 -3.50 -14.68
N SER A 153 -7.80 -2.19 -14.52
CA SER A 153 -8.91 -1.61 -13.77
C SER A 153 -10.15 -1.57 -14.67
N GLU A 154 -11.09 -2.47 -14.43
CA GLU A 154 -12.42 -2.44 -15.06
C GLU A 154 -13.24 -1.22 -14.62
N THR A 155 -12.87 -0.60 -13.49
CA THR A 155 -13.55 0.59 -13.01
C THR A 155 -13.17 1.77 -13.90
N PRO A 156 -14.13 2.37 -14.63
CA PRO A 156 -13.86 3.60 -15.35
C PRO A 156 -13.40 4.62 -14.32
N VAL A 157 -12.21 5.17 -14.51
CA VAL A 157 -11.75 6.30 -13.71
C VAL A 157 -12.79 7.38 -13.96
N ILE A 158 -13.41 7.90 -12.91
CA ILE A 158 -14.26 9.08 -13.03
C ILE A 158 -13.30 10.25 -13.24
N THR A 159 -12.76 10.36 -14.45
CA THR A 159 -11.77 11.37 -14.84
C THR A 159 -12.42 12.74 -14.95
N ASP A 160 -13.75 12.81 -15.04
CA ASP A 160 -14.44 14.09 -15.11
C ASP A 160 -15.69 14.11 -14.23
N ARG A 161 -15.61 14.86 -13.13
CA ARG A 161 -16.78 15.21 -12.31
C ARG A 161 -17.43 16.51 -12.79
N ARG A 162 -16.85 17.23 -13.77
CA ARG A 162 -17.47 18.43 -14.34
C ARG A 162 -18.70 18.10 -15.19
N THR A 163 -18.78 16.88 -15.73
CA THR A 163 -19.94 16.43 -16.52
C THR A 163 -21.15 16.09 -15.65
N LEU A 164 -20.97 15.64 -14.41
CA LEU A 164 -22.09 15.24 -13.54
C LEU A 164 -22.84 16.41 -12.87
N VAL A 165 -22.31 17.64 -12.91
CA VAL A 165 -22.98 18.81 -12.29
C VAL A 165 -23.84 19.58 -13.30
N ARG A 166 -23.77 19.26 -14.60
CA ARG A 166 -24.39 20.09 -15.64
C ARG A 166 -25.78 19.64 -16.10
N GLU A 167 -26.26 18.46 -15.75
CA GLU A 167 -27.57 17.97 -16.23
C GLU A 167 -28.77 18.30 -15.31
N ASP A 168 -28.55 18.73 -14.06
CA ASP A 168 -29.66 18.95 -13.11
C ASP A 168 -30.11 20.43 -12.96
N VAL A 169 -29.61 21.37 -13.76
CA VAL A 169 -29.88 22.82 -13.56
C VAL A 169 -30.90 23.43 -14.56
N THR A 170 -31.56 22.64 -15.42
CA THR A 170 -32.45 23.21 -16.46
C THR A 170 -33.91 22.73 -16.49
N LEU A 171 -34.51 22.31 -15.36
CA LEU A 171 -35.91 21.82 -15.38
C LEU A 171 -36.92 22.59 -14.50
N ASP A 172 -36.64 23.82 -14.09
CA ASP A 172 -37.60 24.65 -13.32
C ASP A 172 -37.85 26.05 -13.92
N GLN A 173 -37.78 26.19 -15.26
CA GLN A 173 -38.24 27.41 -15.94
C GLN A 173 -39.30 27.11 -17.00
N VAL A 174 -40.49 26.63 -16.59
CA VAL A 174 -41.75 26.84 -17.33
C VAL A 174 -42.91 26.94 -16.34
#